data_AF-A0A291QRC8-F1
#
_entry.id   AF-A0A291QRC8-F1
#
_cell.length_a   1.000
_cell.length_b   1.000
_cell.length_c   1.000
_cell.angle_alpha   90.00
_cell.angle_beta   90.00
_cell.angle_gamma   90.00
#
_symmetry.space_group_name_H-M   'P 1'
#
loop_
_entity.id
_entity.type
_entity.pdbx_description
1 polymer ?
#
loop_
_entity_poly.entity_id
_entity_poly.type
_entity_poly.pdbx_seq_one_letter_code
_entity_poly.pdbx_strand_id
1 'polypeptide(L)'
;MLYLLDIDGVMVPATSWKRPEILKDGFPAFSSKATHALQILITGDDTIVLTTSHKSKYTLKKWKQIFQNRGIHIDHLRSLPENSDHLSRKDEIVNWLNSEMQHEDFVIIDDDKSLNELPFSFKERLFQTSSHIGLTVELAQKIKSVRAGQSSE
;
A
#
# COMPACT_ATOMS: atom_id res chain seq x y z
N MET A 1 -10.49 5.18 -6.57
CA MET A 1 -10.26 3.75 -6.22
C MET A 1 -9.47 3.68 -4.91
N LEU A 2 -9.57 2.57 -4.16
CA LEU A 2 -8.78 2.35 -2.96
C LEU A 2 -7.49 1.56 -3.27
N TYR A 3 -6.37 2.01 -2.70
CA TYR A 3 -5.11 1.27 -2.71
C TYR A 3 -4.71 0.94 -1.27
N LEU A 4 -4.95 -0.30 -0.86
CA LEU A 4 -4.50 -0.85 0.41
C LEU A 4 -3.00 -1.12 0.28
N LEU A 5 -2.18 -0.27 0.90
CA LEU A 5 -0.75 -0.15 0.64
C LEU A 5 0.06 -0.45 1.91
N ASP A 6 0.89 -1.50 1.85
CA ASP A 6 1.96 -1.69 2.82
C ASP A 6 3.19 -0.81 2.48
N ILE A 7 4.08 -0.66 3.45
CA ILE A 7 5.28 0.16 3.35
C ILE A 7 6.55 -0.70 3.35
N ASP A 8 6.74 -1.55 4.35
CA ASP A 8 7.89 -2.46 4.39
C ASP A 8 7.72 -3.52 3.30
N GLY A 9 8.81 -3.89 2.62
CA GLY A 9 8.76 -4.82 1.48
C GLY A 9 8.06 -4.30 0.21
N VAL A 10 7.38 -3.15 0.28
CA VAL A 10 6.70 -2.49 -0.84
C VAL A 10 7.40 -1.18 -1.21
N MET A 11 7.37 -0.18 -0.32
CA MET A 11 8.00 1.13 -0.51
C MET A 11 9.44 1.14 0.02
N VAL A 12 9.70 0.35 1.06
CA VAL A 12 11.00 0.18 1.72
C VAL A 12 11.43 -1.28 1.58
N PRO A 13 12.22 -1.62 0.55
CA PRO A 13 12.67 -2.99 0.35
C PRO A 13 13.52 -3.49 1.53
N ALA A 14 13.26 -4.72 1.96
CA ALA A 14 14.01 -5.37 3.02
C ALA A 14 15.36 -5.87 2.48
N THR A 15 16.46 -5.18 2.79
CA THR A 15 17.82 -5.68 2.50
C THR A 15 18.51 -6.13 3.78
N SER A 16 18.87 -7.41 3.87
CA SER A 16 19.45 -8.00 5.10
C SER A 16 20.83 -7.42 5.46
N TRP A 17 21.57 -6.89 4.48
CA TRP A 17 22.92 -6.36 4.67
C TRP A 17 22.99 -4.83 4.82
N LYS A 18 21.87 -4.11 4.72
CA LYS A 18 21.86 -2.64 4.81
C LYS A 18 20.57 -2.15 5.46
N ARG A 19 20.73 -1.36 6.53
CA ARG A 19 19.60 -0.64 7.12
C ARG A 19 19.17 0.49 6.17
N PRO A 20 17.85 0.71 5.98
CA PRO A 20 17.36 1.86 5.25
C PRO A 20 17.90 3.16 5.85
N GLU A 21 18.21 4.13 5.00
CA GLU A 21 18.52 5.48 5.45
C GLU A 21 17.30 6.08 6.15
N ILE A 22 17.48 6.61 7.35
CA ILE A 22 16.43 7.33 8.07
C ILE A 22 16.52 8.80 7.69
N LEU A 23 15.45 9.36 7.13
CA LEU A 23 15.41 10.76 6.74
C LEU A 23 15.10 11.66 7.95
N LYS A 24 15.23 12.99 7.77
CA LYS A 24 15.00 13.99 8.82
C LYS A 24 13.60 13.93 9.45
N ASP A 25 12.63 13.33 8.75
CA ASP A 25 11.28 13.13 9.28
C ASP A 25 11.14 11.93 10.23
N GLY A 26 12.23 11.19 10.47
CA GLY A 26 12.28 10.05 11.39
C GLY A 26 11.79 8.74 10.77
N PHE A 27 11.58 8.69 9.46
CA PHE A 27 11.12 7.48 8.75
C PHE A 27 12.13 7.02 7.68
N PRO A 28 12.21 5.71 7.39
CA PRO A 28 13.00 5.19 6.28
C PRO A 28 12.76 5.90 4.95
N ALA A 29 13.83 6.08 4.18
CA ALA A 29 13.74 6.47 2.78
C ALA A 29 13.00 5.39 1.98
N PHE A 30 12.07 5.81 1.13
CA PHE A 30 11.47 4.89 0.15
C PHE A 30 12.45 4.67 -0.99
N SER A 31 12.39 3.50 -1.62
CA SER A 31 13.17 3.31 -2.84
C SER A 31 12.68 4.24 -3.94
N SER A 32 13.60 4.84 -4.70
CA SER A 32 13.24 5.72 -5.82
C SER A 32 12.38 5.00 -6.87
N LYS A 33 12.60 3.68 -7.05
CA LYS A 33 11.81 2.83 -7.93
C LYS A 33 10.35 2.72 -7.46
N ALA A 34 10.13 2.40 -6.18
CA ALA A 34 8.80 2.27 -5.61
C ALA A 34 8.06 3.62 -5.58
N THR A 35 8.76 4.69 -5.21
CA THR A 35 8.24 6.07 -5.29
C THR A 35 7.74 6.39 -6.69
N HIS A 36 8.57 6.18 -7.71
CA HIS A 36 8.21 6.46 -9.10
C HIS A 36 7.05 5.59 -9.57
N ALA A 37 7.05 4.31 -9.22
CA ALA A 37 5.98 3.38 -9.56
C ALA A 37 4.65 3.78 -8.93
N LEU A 38 4.64 4.14 -7.64
CA LEU A 38 3.42 4.57 -6.95
C LEU A 38 2.88 5.88 -7.53
N GLN A 39 3.74 6.86 -7.78
CA GLN A 39 3.31 8.14 -8.35
C GLN A 39 2.75 7.99 -9.77
N ILE A 40 3.26 7.05 -10.57
CA ILE A 40 2.64 6.68 -11.84
C ILE A 40 1.28 6.04 -11.61
N LEU A 41 1.17 5.11 -10.65
CA LEU A 41 -0.02 4.31 -10.41
C LEU A 41 -1.25 5.16 -10.04
N ILE A 42 -1.10 6.10 -9.10
CA ILE A 42 -2.21 6.82 -8.49
C ILE A 42 -2.58 8.10 -9.26
N THR A 43 -3.86 8.47 -9.16
CA THR A 43 -4.45 9.71 -9.67
C THR A 43 -5.08 10.51 -8.52
N GLY A 44 -5.51 11.76 -8.77
CA GLY A 44 -6.06 12.64 -7.73
C GLY A 44 -7.31 12.08 -7.03
N ASP A 45 -8.13 11.30 -7.73
CA ASP A 45 -9.37 10.70 -7.19
C ASP A 45 -9.11 9.40 -6.39
N ASP A 46 -7.85 8.94 -6.33
CA ASP A 46 -7.51 7.71 -5.64
C ASP A 46 -7.22 7.93 -4.16
N THR A 47 -7.63 6.97 -3.34
CA THR A 47 -7.37 6.97 -1.91
C THR A 47 -6.35 5.90 -1.57
N ILE A 48 -5.23 6.32 -0.97
CA ILE A 48 -4.29 5.40 -0.34
C ILE A 48 -4.82 5.02 1.05
N VAL A 49 -4.87 3.74 1.36
CA VAL A 49 -5.22 3.21 2.67
C VAL A 49 -4.01 2.48 3.24
N LEU A 50 -3.45 2.99 4.33
CA LEU A 50 -2.26 2.41 4.94
C LEU A 50 -2.58 1.10 5.68
N THR A 51 -1.97 -0.02 5.25
CA THR A 51 -2.06 -1.33 5.93
C THR A 51 -0.85 -1.64 6.82
N THR A 52 0.22 -0.87 6.68
CA THR A 52 1.50 -1.07 7.40
C THR A 52 1.35 -1.15 8.92
N SER A 53 2.24 -1.91 9.56
CA SER A 53 2.37 -1.94 11.01
C SER A 53 2.74 -0.56 11.61
N HIS A 54 3.32 0.32 10.82
CA HIS A 54 3.67 1.68 11.23
C HIS A 54 2.48 2.65 11.26
N LYS A 55 1.28 2.23 10.84
CA LYS A 55 0.16 3.13 10.56
C LYS A 55 -0.28 3.98 11.76
N SER A 56 -0.22 3.45 12.99
CA SER A 56 -0.55 4.18 14.23
C SER A 56 0.60 5.06 14.77
N LYS A 57 1.83 4.94 14.24
CA LYS A 57 2.98 5.72 14.70
C LYS A 57 2.88 7.22 14.39
N TYR A 58 2.17 7.57 13.33
CA TYR A 58 2.05 8.94 12.85
C TYR A 58 0.61 9.30 12.51
N THR A 59 0.26 10.57 12.68
CA THR A 59 -1.01 11.10 12.19
C THR A 59 -1.06 11.05 10.65
N LEU A 60 -2.28 11.00 10.07
CA LEU A 60 -2.45 11.04 8.61
C LEU A 60 -1.79 12.27 7.97
N LYS A 61 -1.82 13.44 8.65
CA LYS A 61 -1.12 14.66 8.20
C LYS A 61 0.40 14.42 8.10
N LYS A 62 0.98 13.75 9.09
CA LYS A 62 2.41 13.42 9.10
C LYS A 62 2.74 12.37 8.04
N TRP A 63 1.89 11.37 7.82
CA TRP A 63 2.05 10.43 6.71
C TRP A 63 2.02 11.14 5.35
N LYS A 64 1.05 12.02 5.10
CA LYS A 64 1.03 12.84 3.87
C LYS A 64 2.34 13.60 3.67
N GLN A 65 2.91 14.18 4.74
CA GLN A 65 4.21 14.84 4.67
C GLN A 65 5.35 13.86 4.35
N ILE A 66 5.36 12.65 4.91
CA ILE A 66 6.34 11.60 4.61
C ILE A 66 6.31 11.24 3.12
N PHE A 67 5.12 11.03 2.55
CA PHE A 67 4.94 10.78 1.11
C PHE A 67 5.41 11.98 0.27
N GLN A 68 5.02 13.19 0.65
CA GLN A 68 5.40 14.41 -0.05
C GLN A 68 6.92 14.65 -0.06
N ASN A 69 7.60 14.42 1.07
CA ASN A 69 9.06 14.51 1.17
C ASN A 69 9.78 13.53 0.23
N ARG A 70 9.08 12.49 -0.21
CA ARG A 70 9.59 11.46 -1.12
C ARG A 70 9.09 11.68 -2.55
N GLY A 71 8.45 12.81 -2.84
CA GLY A 71 7.97 13.18 -4.18
C GLY A 71 6.66 12.51 -4.60
N ILE A 72 5.85 12.06 -3.62
CA ILE A 72 4.57 11.40 -3.88
C ILE A 72 3.45 12.31 -3.39
N HIS A 73 2.56 12.69 -4.30
CA HIS A 73 1.41 13.54 -4.02
C HIS A 73 0.17 12.67 -3.80
N ILE A 74 -0.42 12.76 -2.59
CA ILE A 74 -1.61 12.00 -2.20
C ILE A 74 -2.68 12.98 -1.69
N ASP A 75 -3.77 13.08 -2.43
CA ASP A 75 -4.91 13.92 -2.08
C ASP A 75 -5.78 13.26 -1.00
N HIS A 76 -6.07 11.97 -1.16
CA HIS A 76 -6.88 11.20 -0.21
C HIS A 76 -6.04 10.10 0.46
N LEU A 77 -5.93 10.19 1.79
CA LEU A 77 -5.19 9.23 2.61
C LEU A 77 -6.07 8.78 3.77
N ARG A 78 -6.22 7.46 3.91
CA ARG A 78 -6.83 6.77 5.05
C ARG A 78 -5.82 5.79 5.65
N SER A 79 -6.19 5.18 6.76
CA SER A 79 -5.42 4.13 7.43
C SER A 79 -6.38 3.09 7.95
N LEU A 80 -5.95 1.82 7.96
CA LEU A 80 -6.60 0.82 8.80
C LEU A 80 -6.54 1.29 10.27
N PRO A 81 -7.50 0.87 11.11
CA PRO A 81 -7.46 1.17 12.54
C PRO A 81 -6.22 0.56 13.20
N GLU A 82 -5.91 0.99 14.42
CA GLU A 82 -4.87 0.37 15.21
C GLU A 82 -5.22 -1.10 15.48
N ASN A 83 -4.23 -1.99 15.34
CA ASN A 83 -4.42 -3.42 15.53
C ASN A 83 -4.31 -3.78 17.02
N SER A 84 -5.33 -3.40 17.80
CA SER A 84 -5.41 -3.71 19.24
C SER A 84 -5.65 -5.20 19.51
N ASP A 85 -6.28 -5.90 18.57
CA ASP A 85 -6.73 -7.28 18.73
C ASP A 85 -5.70 -8.29 18.23
N HIS A 86 -4.49 -7.82 17.86
CA HIS A 86 -3.38 -8.64 17.35
C HIS A 86 -3.77 -9.54 16.17
N LEU A 87 -4.63 -9.02 15.29
CA LEU A 87 -5.07 -9.67 14.07
C LEU A 87 -3.90 -9.90 13.11
N SER A 88 -4.00 -10.94 12.30
CA SER A 88 -3.09 -11.10 11.16
C SER A 88 -3.33 -9.99 10.12
N ARG A 89 -2.33 -9.69 9.28
CA ARG A 89 -2.49 -8.73 8.17
C ARG A 89 -3.70 -9.07 7.29
N LYS A 90 -3.88 -10.37 7.01
CA LYS A 90 -5.05 -10.92 6.30
C LYS A 90 -6.35 -10.54 7.00
N ASP A 91 -6.45 -10.80 8.30
CA ASP A 91 -7.70 -10.57 9.05
C ASP A 91 -7.99 -9.08 9.23
N GLU A 92 -6.97 -8.23 9.41
CA GLU A 92 -7.12 -6.77 9.42
C GLU A 92 -7.76 -6.28 8.11
N ILE A 93 -7.24 -6.74 6.95
CA ILE A 93 -7.73 -6.35 5.63
C ILE A 93 -9.15 -6.90 5.39
N VAL A 94 -9.39 -8.17 5.69
CA VAL A 94 -10.71 -8.81 5.49
C VAL A 94 -11.77 -8.12 6.35
N ASN A 95 -11.47 -7.86 7.63
CA ASN A 95 -12.42 -7.21 8.53
C ASN A 95 -12.73 -5.79 8.06
N TRP A 96 -11.71 -5.03 7.66
CA TRP A 96 -11.89 -3.66 7.19
C TRP A 96 -12.69 -3.59 5.88
N LEU A 97 -12.37 -4.45 4.92
CA LEU A 97 -13.14 -4.55 3.67
C LEU A 97 -14.60 -4.94 3.97
N ASN A 98 -14.85 -5.92 4.82
CA ASN A 98 -16.22 -6.33 5.16
C ASN A 98 -17.01 -5.24 5.91
N SER A 99 -16.35 -4.36 6.68
CA SER A 99 -17.04 -3.28 7.40
C SER A 99 -17.32 -2.05 6.54
N GLU A 100 -16.46 -1.76 5.55
CA GLU A 100 -16.54 -0.56 4.71
C GLU A 100 -17.23 -0.81 3.36
N MET A 101 -17.30 -2.06 2.90
CA MET A 101 -17.76 -2.35 1.55
C MET A 101 -19.29 -2.37 1.46
N GLN A 102 -19.82 -1.29 0.86
CA GLN A 102 -20.89 -1.49 -0.11
C GLN A 102 -20.51 -1.17 -1.56
N HIS A 103 -19.58 -0.25 -1.92
CA HIS A 103 -19.43 0.13 -3.36
C HIS A 103 -18.07 0.61 -3.87
N GLU A 104 -16.95 0.50 -3.14
CA GLU A 104 -15.65 1.01 -3.63
C GLU A 104 -14.73 -0.08 -4.22
N ASP A 105 -14.24 0.14 -5.46
CA ASP A 105 -13.19 -0.68 -6.06
C ASP A 105 -11.86 -0.51 -5.32
N PHE A 106 -11.14 -1.61 -5.13
CA PHE A 106 -9.86 -1.63 -4.42
C PHE A 106 -8.79 -2.50 -5.07
N VAL A 107 -7.54 -2.27 -4.66
CA VAL A 107 -6.35 -3.09 -4.91
C VAL A 107 -5.54 -3.19 -3.62
N ILE A 108 -4.93 -4.36 -3.37
CA ILE A 108 -4.02 -4.62 -2.26
C ILE A 108 -2.58 -4.74 -2.81
N ILE A 109 -1.64 -3.98 -2.24
CA ILE A 109 -0.21 -4.00 -2.60
C ILE A 109 0.61 -4.26 -1.34
N ASP A 110 1.21 -5.43 -1.26
CA ASP A 110 1.78 -5.96 -0.01
C ASP A 110 2.80 -7.07 -0.31
N ASP A 111 3.87 -7.23 0.48
CA ASP A 111 4.81 -8.34 0.31
C ASP A 111 4.45 -9.58 1.15
N ASP A 112 3.50 -9.45 2.09
CA ASP A 112 3.15 -10.52 3.02
C ASP A 112 2.50 -11.71 2.30
N LYS A 113 3.18 -12.86 2.33
CA LYS A 113 2.73 -14.11 1.70
C LYS A 113 1.48 -14.69 2.32
N SER A 114 1.15 -14.37 3.57
CA SER A 114 -0.08 -14.84 4.23
C SER A 114 -1.34 -14.36 3.52
N LEU A 115 -1.26 -13.25 2.76
CA LEU A 115 -2.37 -12.75 1.95
C LEU A 115 -2.75 -13.67 0.78
N ASN A 116 -1.95 -14.70 0.48
CA ASN A 116 -2.36 -15.75 -0.45
C ASN A 116 -3.54 -16.58 0.04
N GLU A 117 -3.86 -16.52 1.34
CA GLU A 117 -5.02 -17.16 1.96
C GLU A 117 -6.27 -16.27 1.97
N LEU A 118 -6.22 -15.09 1.34
CA LEU A 118 -7.41 -14.25 1.18
C LEU A 118 -8.52 -14.99 0.42
N PRO A 119 -9.80 -14.69 0.71
CA PRO A 119 -10.93 -15.14 -0.10
C PRO A 119 -10.72 -14.81 -1.58
N PHE A 120 -11.20 -15.68 -2.46
CA PHE A 120 -10.97 -15.59 -3.91
C PHE A 120 -11.25 -14.19 -4.48
N SER A 121 -12.39 -13.58 -4.12
CA SER A 121 -12.80 -12.25 -4.55
C SER A 121 -11.83 -11.12 -4.18
N PHE A 122 -11.10 -11.26 -3.07
CA PHE A 122 -10.10 -10.27 -2.65
C PHE A 122 -8.73 -10.59 -3.24
N LYS A 123 -8.42 -11.87 -3.39
CA LYS A 123 -7.14 -12.35 -3.93
C LYS A 123 -6.93 -11.93 -5.40
N GLU A 124 -7.99 -11.82 -6.19
CA GLU A 124 -7.90 -11.30 -7.56
C GLU A 124 -7.42 -9.85 -7.64
N ARG A 125 -7.56 -9.10 -6.54
CA ARG A 125 -7.14 -7.70 -6.39
C ARG A 125 -5.82 -7.56 -5.62
N LEU A 126 -5.15 -8.67 -5.30
CA LEU A 126 -3.86 -8.70 -4.60
C LEU A 126 -2.68 -8.66 -5.59
N PHE A 127 -1.78 -7.70 -5.38
CA PHE A 127 -0.57 -7.51 -6.16
C PHE A 127 0.64 -7.56 -5.25
N GLN A 128 1.25 -8.73 -5.15
CA GLN A 128 2.36 -8.92 -4.23
C GLN A 128 3.69 -8.42 -4.78
N THR A 129 4.45 -7.72 -3.93
CA THR A 129 5.83 -7.36 -4.23
C THR A 129 6.78 -8.45 -3.75
N SER A 130 7.99 -8.49 -4.32
CA SER A 130 9.10 -9.17 -3.66
C SER A 130 9.65 -8.22 -2.60
N SER A 131 9.72 -8.67 -1.35
CA SER A 131 10.15 -7.84 -0.21
C SER A 131 11.52 -7.20 -0.41
N HIS A 132 12.43 -7.85 -1.15
CA HIS A 132 13.78 -7.35 -1.45
C HIS A 132 13.82 -6.35 -2.62
N ILE A 133 12.75 -6.26 -3.41
CA ILE A 133 12.67 -5.42 -4.62
C ILE A 133 11.74 -4.22 -4.39
N GLY A 134 10.61 -4.44 -3.73
CA GLY A 134 9.55 -3.45 -3.58
C GLY A 134 8.64 -3.34 -4.81
N LEU A 135 7.82 -2.29 -4.81
CA LEU A 135 6.94 -1.95 -5.92
C LEU A 135 7.74 -1.53 -7.16
N THR A 136 7.42 -2.14 -8.30
CA THR A 136 8.07 -1.85 -9.58
C THR A 136 7.11 -1.16 -10.54
N VAL A 137 7.66 -0.47 -11.55
CA VAL A 137 6.86 0.14 -12.62
C VAL A 137 6.06 -0.91 -13.38
N GLU A 138 6.63 -2.10 -13.61
CA GLU A 138 5.94 -3.22 -14.25
C GLU A 138 4.70 -3.65 -13.47
N LEU A 139 4.83 -3.83 -12.14
CA LEU A 139 3.69 -4.18 -11.30
C LEU A 139 2.65 -3.06 -11.26
N ALA A 140 3.08 -1.80 -11.19
CA ALA A 140 2.18 -0.65 -11.28
C ALA A 140 1.40 -0.62 -12.61
N GLN A 141 2.04 -0.91 -13.73
CA GLN A 141 1.36 -0.99 -15.04
C GLN A 141 0.36 -2.15 -15.09
N LYS A 142 0.69 -3.31 -14.51
CA LYS A 142 -0.23 -4.43 -14.37
C LYS A 142 -1.47 -4.07 -13.54
N ILE A 143 -1.30 -3.32 -12.46
CA ILE A 143 -2.43 -2.83 -11.65
C ILE A 143 -3.32 -1.89 -12.48
N LYS A 144 -2.71 -0.97 -13.24
CA LYS A 144 -3.45 -0.05 -14.12
C LYS A 144 -4.26 -0.78 -15.20
N SER A 145 -3.74 -1.85 -15.78
CA SER A 145 -4.48 -2.59 -16.82
C SER A 145 -5.73 -3.27 -16.26
N VAL A 146 -5.69 -3.75 -15.01
CA VAL A 146 -6.88 -4.27 -14.33
C VAL A 146 -7.91 -3.17 -14.07
N ARG A 147 -7.48 -1.97 -13.65
CA ARG A 147 -8.36 -0.80 -13.49
C ARG A 147 -9.07 -0.43 -14.80
N ALA A 148 -8.34 -0.40 -15.92
CA ALA A 148 -8.92 -0.02 -17.22
C ALA A 148 -9.96 -1.04 -17.71
N GLY A 149 -9.73 -2.34 -17.47
CA GLY A 149 -10.66 -3.41 -17.85
C GLY A 149 -11.99 -3.35 -17.11
N GLN A 150 -12.03 -2.79 -15.90
CA GLN A 150 -13.24 -2.66 -15.08
C GLN A 150 -14.10 -1.43 -15.44
N SER A 151 -13.61 -0.50 -16.26
CA SER A 151 -14.35 0.71 -16.67
C SER A 151 -15.10 0.57 -18.00
N SER A 152 -15.19 -0.66 -18.54
CA SER A 152 -15.71 -0.94 -19.89
C SER A 152 -17.02 -1.76 -19.92
N GLU A 153 -17.73 -1.84 -18.80
CA GLU A 153 -19.05 -2.51 -18.69
C GLU A 153 -20.16 -1.52 -18.33
#